data_AF-A5KWG9-F1
#
_entry.id   AF-A5KWG9-F1
#
_cell.length_a   1.000
_cell.length_b   1.000
_cell.length_c   1.000
_cell.angle_alpha   90.00
_cell.angle_beta   90.00
_cell.angle_gamma   90.00
#
_symmetry.space_group_name_H-M   'P 1'
#
loop_
_entity.id
_entity.type
_entity.pdbx_description
1 polymer ?
#
loop_
_entity_poly.entity_id
_entity_poly.type
_entity_poly.pdbx_seq_one_letter_code
_entity_poly.pdbx_strand_id
1 'polypeptide(L)' 'MRVLIEYTQTGKYRDQAWEALTIRSKGEIQAVTPSYAAQLIEQNRACLTTTEHQDIVIQP' A
#
# COMPACT_ATOMS: atom_id res chain seq x y z
N MET A 1 1.13 -13.50 0.85
CA MET A 1 1.83 -12.62 -0.12
C MET A 1 1.27 -11.22 -0.04
N ARG A 2 2.10 -10.28 0.43
CA ARG A 2 1.81 -8.85 0.53
C ARG A 2 2.97 -8.05 -0.08
N VAL A 3 2.70 -6.85 -0.56
CA VAL A 3 3.71 -5.92 -1.11
C VAL A 3 3.73 -4.64 -0.30
N LEU A 4 4.90 -4.00 -0.18
CA LEU A 4 5.02 -2.71 0.50
C LEU A 4 4.60 -1.57 -0.42
N ILE A 5 3.75 -0.69 0.11
CA ILE A 5 3.39 0.57 -0.50
C ILE A 5 3.62 1.72 0.48
N GLU A 6 3.85 2.91 -0.07
CA GLU A 6 3.84 4.17 0.67
C GLU A 6 2.58 4.95 0.31
N TYR A 7 1.81 5.39 1.30
CA TYR A 7 0.64 6.21 1.07
C TYR A 7 1.03 7.63 0.67
N THR A 8 0.49 8.12 -0.45
CA THR A 8 0.77 9.49 -0.92
C THR A 8 -0.22 10.52 -0.37
N GLN A 9 -1.31 10.06 0.24
CA GLN A 9 -2.40 10.89 0.75
C GLN A 9 -2.88 10.39 2.13
N THR A 10 -3.18 11.31 3.05
CA THR A 10 -3.81 10.96 4.32
C THR A 10 -5.29 10.62 4.09
N GLY A 11 -5.76 9.50 4.64
CA GLY A 11 -7.12 9.05 4.36
C GLY A 11 -7.51 7.78 5.10
N LYS A 12 -8.72 7.31 4.81
CA LYS A 12 -9.25 6.05 5.32
C LYS A 12 -9.00 4.95 4.29
N TYR A 13 -8.34 3.89 4.73
CA TYR A 13 -7.91 2.78 3.89
C TYR A 13 -8.34 1.45 4.50
N ARG A 14 -8.63 0.50 3.62
CA ARG A 14 -9.03 -0.87 3.96
C ARG A 14 -8.63 -1.78 2.80
N ASP A 15 -7.72 -2.71 3.08
CA ASP A 15 -7.17 -3.63 2.10
C ASP A 15 -8.17 -4.73 1.73
N GLN A 16 -8.72 -5.42 2.74
CA GLN A 16 -9.73 -6.46 2.53
C GLN A 16 -11.12 -6.02 2.97
N ALA A 17 -12.17 -6.48 2.29
CA ALA A 17 -13.54 -6.04 2.57
C ALA A 17 -14.04 -6.33 4.01
N TRP A 18 -13.42 -7.27 4.69
CA TRP A 18 -13.71 -7.67 6.07
C TRP A 18 -12.74 -7.08 7.11
N GLU A 19 -11.71 -6.33 6.69
CA GLU A 19 -10.83 -5.62 7.61
C GLU A 19 -11.46 -4.31 8.13
N ALA A 20 -10.98 -3.84 9.28
CA ALA A 20 -11.38 -2.55 9.82
C ALA A 20 -10.82 -1.42 8.93
N LEU A 21 -11.61 -0.35 8.80
CA LEU A 21 -11.16 0.87 8.13
C LEU A 21 -10.14 1.58 9.02
N THR A 22 -8.93 1.76 8.53
CA THR A 22 -7.82 2.41 9.26
C THR A 22 -7.52 3.78 8.67
N ILE A 23 -7.11 4.72 9.52
CA ILE A 23 -6.60 6.02 9.06
C ILE A 23 -5.11 5.85 8.82
N ARG A 24 -4.64 6.20 7.62
CA ARG A 24 -3.22 6.21 7.25
C ARG A 24 -2.80 7.61 6.88
N SER A 25 -1.58 7.95 7.26
CA SER A 25 -0.99 9.25 6.94
C SER A 25 -0.19 9.18 5.65
N LYS A 26 -0.07 10.32 4.96
CA LYS A 26 0.89 10.47 3.86
C LYS A 26 2.31 10.14 4.36
N GLY A 27 3.06 9.36 3.59
CA GLY A 27 4.41 8.89 3.89
C GLY A 27 4.45 7.60 4.72
N GLU A 28 3.30 7.10 5.16
CA GLU A 28 3.24 5.86 5.93
C GLU A 28 3.43 4.65 5.00
N ILE A 29 4.24 3.68 5.43
CA ILE A 29 4.54 2.46 4.67
C ILE A 29 3.75 1.30 5.27
N GLN A 30 3.06 0.53 4.43
CA GLN A 30 2.33 -0.66 4.86
C GLN A 30 2.43 -1.79 3.84
N ALA A 31 2.46 -3.02 4.36
CA ALA A 31 2.27 -4.22 3.54
C ALA A 31 0.80 -4.48 3.26
N VAL A 32 0.43 -4.58 1.99
CA VAL A 32 -0.94 -4.79 1.53
C VAL A 32 -1.05 -5.91 0.50
N THR A 33 -2.25 -6.37 0.19
CA THR A 33 -2.45 -7.30 -0.92
C THR A 33 -2.04 -6.66 -2.26
N PRO A 34 -1.46 -7.42 -3.21
CA PRO A 34 -1.04 -6.87 -4.50
C PRO A 34 -2.18 -6.21 -5.30
N SER A 35 -3.38 -6.78 -5.24
CA SER A 35 -4.58 -6.21 -5.89
C SER A 35 -4.94 -4.84 -5.31
N TYR A 36 -4.82 -4.68 -4.00
CA TYR A 36 -5.10 -3.40 -3.34
C TYR A 36 -4.02 -2.36 -3.63
N ALA A 37 -2.75 -2.78 -3.63
CA ALA A 37 -1.63 -1.92 -4.04
C ALA A 37 -1.86 -1.38 -5.46
N ALA A 38 -2.19 -2.24 -6.42
CA ALA A 38 -2.46 -1.83 -7.80
C ALA A 38 -3.60 -0.80 -7.86
N GLN A 39 -4.71 -1.04 -7.16
CA GLN A 39 -5.84 -0.10 -7.12
C GLN A 39 -5.45 1.26 -6.54
N LEU A 40 -4.66 1.30 -5.45
CA LEU A 40 -4.24 2.56 -4.84
C LEU A 40 -3.26 3.33 -5.73
N ILE A 41 -2.37 2.62 -6.42
CA ILE A 41 -1.41 3.21 -7.37
C ILE A 41 -2.16 3.81 -8.57
N GLU A 42 -3.13 3.09 -9.16
CA GLU A 42 -3.98 3.60 -10.24
C GLU A 42 -4.75 4.87 -9.82
N GLN A 43 -5.15 4.95 -8.56
CA GLN A 43 -5.84 6.11 -8.00
C GLN A 43 -4.90 7.23 -7.53
N ASN A 44 -3.58 7.11 -7.73
CA ASN A 44 -2.56 8.06 -7.26
C ASN A 44 -2.59 8.28 -5.73
N ARG A 45 -3.00 7.26 -4.96
CA ARG A 45 -3.10 7.27 -3.49
C ARG A 45 -1.95 6.54 -2.79
N ALA A 46 -1.16 5.80 -3.55
CA ALA A 46 0.03 5.14 -3.05
C ALA A 46 1.09 4.98 -4.14
N CYS A 47 2.34 4.73 -3.73
CA CYS A 47 3.43 4.32 -4.59
C CYS A 47 3.98 2.97 -4.11
N LEU A 48 4.47 2.14 -5.03
CA LEU A 48 5.14 0.90 -4.67
C LEU A 48 6.49 1.21 -4.01
N THR A 49 6.73 0.63 -2.84
CA THR A 49 8.05 0.75 -2.19
C THR A 49 8.98 -0.31 -2.78
N THR A 50 10.08 0.16 -3.38
CA THR A 50 11.11 -0.71 -3.95
C THR A 50 12.40 -0.62 -3.15
N THR A 51 13.26 -1.62 -3.27
CA THR A 51 14.64 -1.56 -2.78
C THR A 51 15.45 -0.55 -3.62
N GLU A 52 16.70 -0.29 -3.21
CA GLU A 52 17.66 0.51 -3.98
C GLU A 52 17.91 -0.07 -5.39
N HIS A 53 17.68 -1.38 -5.57
CA HIS A 53 17.80 -2.09 -6.84
C HIS A 53 16.48 -2.14 -7.64
N GLN A 54 15.46 -1.39 -7.22
CA GLN A 54 14.10 -1.38 -7.79
C GLN A 54 13.34 -2.71 -7.66
N ASP A 55 13.76 -3.60 -6.75
CA ASP A 55 13.03 -4.83 -6.48
C ASP A 55 11.79 -4.56 -5.62
N ILE A 56 10.71 -5.30 -5.90
CA ILE A 56 9.49 -5.25 -5.11
C ILE A 56 9.71 -5.99 -3.79
N VAL A 57 9.43 -5.33 -2.67
CA VAL A 57 9.50 -5.98 -1.35
C VAL A 57 8.23 -6.77 -1.09
N ILE A 58 8.37 -8.10 -1.05
CA ILE A 58 7.27 -9.05 -0.81
C ILE A 58 7.37 -9.61 0.61
N GLN A 59 6.26 -9.57 1.35
CA GLN A 59 6.14 -10.19 2.66
C GLN A 59 5.26 -11.46 2.58
N PRO A 60 5.60 -12.53 3.34
CA PRO A 60 4.79 -13.74 3.41
C PRO A 60 3.37 -13.46 3.92
#